data_AF-A0A2E9RA10-F1
#
_entry.id   AF-A0A2E9RA10-F1
#
_cell.length_a   1.000
_cell.length_b   1.000
_cell.length_c   1.000
_cell.angle_alpha   90.00
_cell.angle_beta   90.00
_cell.angle_gamma   90.00
#
_symmetry.space_group_name_H-M   'P 1'
#
loop_
_entity.id
_entity.type
_entity.pdbx_description
1 polymer ?
#
loop_
_entity_poly.entity_id
_entity_poly.type
_entity_poly.pdbx_seq_one_letter_code
_entity_poly.pdbx_strand_id
1 'polypeptide(L)' 'MKLLVFQHIECEHPGIFRALLDEARIQWDVVELDAGEEIPALESYDALWVMGGPMDVWD' A
#
# COMPACT_ATOMS: atom_id res chain seq x y z
N MET A 1 -5.64 -5.07 13.37
CA MET A 1 -5.84 -5.01 11.91
C MET A 1 -4.56 -4.53 11.29
N LYS A 2 -4.06 -5.24 10.27
CA LYS A 2 -2.83 -4.93 9.56
C LYS A 2 -3.10 -4.86 8.05
N LEU A 3 -2.78 -3.72 7.44
CA LEU A 3 -2.96 -3.50 6.00
C LEU A 3 -1.63 -3.66 5.27
N LEU A 4 -1.68 -4.24 4.07
CA LEU A 4 -0.60 -4.14 3.10
C LEU A 4 -1.00 -3.11 2.05
N VAL A 5 -0.14 -2.15 1.76
CA VAL A 5 -0.38 -1.12 0.76
C VAL A 5 0.59 -1.29 -0.39
N PHE A 6 0.06 -1.47 -1.60
CA PHE A 6 0.86 -1.40 -2.82
C PHE A 6 0.85 0.03 -3.35
N GLN A 7 2.03 0.61 -3.44
CA GLN A 7 2.25 1.94 -4.01
C GLN A 7 2.96 1.77 -5.36
N HIS A 8 2.36 2.29 -6.43
CA HIS A 8 2.92 2.10 -7.77
C HIS A 8 3.97 3.14 -8.16
N ILE A 9 3.94 4.34 -7.54
CA ILE A 9 4.95 5.40 -7.71
C ILE A 9 5.06 6.24 -6.43
N GLU A 10 6.23 6.85 -6.20
CA GLU A 10 6.54 7.71 -5.03
C GLU A 10 5.43 8.72 -4.66
N CYS A 11 4.83 9.37 -5.66
CA CYS A 11 3.82 10.41 -5.42
C CYS A 11 2.39 9.89 -5.22
N GLU A 12 2.13 8.59 -5.41
CA GLU A 12 0.81 7.94 -5.28
C GLU A 12 0.66 7.17 -3.96
N HIS A 13 1.22 7.75 -2.91
CA HIS A 13 1.09 7.27 -1.55
C HIS A 13 -0.33 7.47 -0.96
N PRO A 14 -0.69 6.85 0.19
CA PRO A 14 -2.05 6.94 0.78
C PRO A 14 -2.55 8.32 1.23
N GLY A 15 -1.74 9.38 1.11
CA GLY A 15 -2.19 10.76 1.32
C GLY A 15 -2.83 11.00 2.69
N ILE A 16 -4.04 11.59 2.71
CA ILE A 16 -4.80 11.90 3.93
C ILE A 16 -5.11 10.65 4.77
N PHE A 17 -5.18 9.47 4.16
CA PHE A 17 -5.50 8.24 4.87
C PHE A 17 -4.42 7.85 5.86
N ARG A 18 -3.16 8.29 5.71
CA ARG A 18 -2.10 8.03 6.70
C ARG A 18 -2.47 8.53 8.09
N ALA A 19 -3.01 9.75 8.17
CA ALA A 19 -3.44 10.34 9.43
C ALA A 19 -4.66 9.60 10.02
N LEU A 20 -5.60 9.20 9.15
CA LEU A 20 -6.80 8.45 9.57
C LEU A 20 -6.45 7.04 10.07
N LEU A 21 -5.49 6.37 9.42
CA LEU A 21 -4.98 5.06 9.83
C LEU A 21 -4.26 5.14 11.17
N ASP A 22 -3.46 6.19 11.38
CA ASP A 22 -2.78 6.44 12.65
C ASP A 22 -3.78 6.71 13.79
N GLU A 23 -4.77 7.58 13.56
CA GLU A 23 -5.83 7.87 14.54
C GLU A 23 -6.64 6.61 14.89
N ALA A 24 -6.91 5.77 13.90
CA ALA A 24 -7.59 4.49 14.08
C ALA A 24 -6.70 3.38 14.67
N ARG A 25 -5.40 3.64 14.90
CA ARG A 25 -4.39 2.66 15.33
C ARG A 25 -4.33 1.41 14.45
N ILE A 26 -4.49 1.62 13.14
CA ILE A 26 -4.39 0.57 12.14
C ILE A 26 -2.92 0.47 11.71
N GLN A 27 -2.34 -0.71 11.88
CA GLN A 27 -1.00 -0.98 11.36
C GLN A 27 -1.08 -1.14 9.85
N TRP A 28 -0.08 -0.62 9.14
CA TRP A 28 0.02 -0.77 7.71
C TRP A 28 1.48 -0.74 7.26
N ASP A 29 1.81 -1.59 6.29
CA ASP A 29 3.11 -1.61 5.62
C ASP A 29 2.92 -1.18 4.16
N VAL A 30 3.95 -0.56 3.57
CA VAL A 30 3.99 -0.17 2.16
C VAL A 30 4.96 -1.06 1.42
N VAL A 31 4.60 -1.41 0.19
CA VAL A 31 5.50 -1.95 -0.83
C VAL A 31 5.52 -0.97 -1.99
N GLU A 32 6.68 -0.36 -2.23
CA GLU A 32 6.97 0.51 -3.37
C GLU A 32 7.33 -0.36 -4.59
N LEU A 33 6.35 -0.58 -5.46
CA LEU A 33 6.48 -1.48 -6.60
C LEU A 33 7.42 -0.90 -7.68
N ASP A 34 7.48 0.42 -7.83
CA ASP A 34 8.44 1.08 -8.74
C ASP A 34 9.89 0.98 -8.25
N ALA A 35 10.09 0.92 -6.93
CA ALA A 35 11.40 0.70 -6.33
C ALA A 35 11.82 -0.78 -6.34
N GLY A 36 10.93 -1.69 -6.74
CA GLY A 36 11.19 -3.13 -6.80
C GLY A 36 11.23 -3.80 -5.43
N GLU A 37 10.49 -3.27 -4.44
CA GLU A 37 10.41 -3.87 -3.11
C GLU A 37 9.76 -5.27 -3.16
N GLU A 38 10.22 -6.16 -2.28
CA GLU A 38 9.67 -7.51 -2.19
C GLU A 38 8.28 -7.50 -1.55
N ILE A 39 7.33 -8.18 -2.20
CA ILE A 39 6.01 -8.40 -1.62
C ILE A 39 6.13 -9.43 -0.48
N PRO A 40 5.77 -9.07 0.76
CA PRO A 40 5.86 -9.99 1.88
C PRO A 40 4.78 -11.08 1.81
N ALA A 41 4.91 -12.10 2.66
CA ALA A 41 3.88 -13.13 2.83
C ALA A 41 2.54 -12.51 3.27
N LEU A 42 1.49 -12.74 2.48
CA LEU A 42 0.20 -12.05 2.60
C LEU A 42 -0.62 -12.52 3.80
N GLU A 43 -0.34 -13.70 4.33
CA GLU A 43 -1.09 -14.35 5.42
C GLU A 43 -1.05 -13.55 6.73
N SER A 44 -0.10 -12.62 6.86
CA SER A 44 0.04 -11.74 8.04
C SER A 44 -0.80 -10.46 7.97
N TYR A 45 -1.51 -10.22 6.86
CA TYR A 45 -2.31 -9.01 6.63
C TYR A 45 -3.80 -9.33 6.56
N ASP A 46 -4.60 -8.41 7.12
CA ASP A 46 -6.07 -8.53 7.15
C ASP A 46 -6.72 -7.97 5.87
N ALA A 47 -6.04 -7.04 5.17
CA ALA A 47 -6.50 -6.51 3.90
C ALA A 47 -5.34 -5.94 3.06
N LEU A 48 -5.55 -5.96 1.74
CA LEU A 48 -4.65 -5.38 0.73
C LEU A 48 -5.30 -4.11 0.18
N TRP A 49 -4.53 -3.03 0.15
CA TRP A 49 -4.90 -1.76 -0.45
C TRP A 49 -3.98 -1.48 -1.63
N VAL A 50 -4.54 -1.43 -2.82
CA VAL A 50 -3.80 -1.11 -4.05
C VAL A 50 -4.02 0.36 -4.39
N MET A 51 -2.96 1.16 -4.35
CA MET A 51 -3.01 2.57 -4.73
C MET A 51 -3.16 2.71 -6.24
N GLY A 52 -3.44 3.93 -6.72
CA GLY A 52 -3.39 4.22 -8.14
C GLY A 52 -1.97 4.02 -8.71
N GLY A 53 -1.87 4.15 -10.03
CA GLY A 53 -0.60 4.29 -10.73
C GLY A 53 -0.85 4.74 -12.17
N PRO A 54 0.19 5.29 -12.85
CA PRO A 54 0.09 5.68 -14.25
C PRO A 54 0.16 4.50 -15.23
N MET A 55 0.36 3.28 -14.74
CA MET A 55 0.47 2.07 -15.56
C MET A 55 -0.91 1.59 -16.04
N ASP A 56 -0.95 0.99 -17.21
CA ASP A 56 -2.10 0.21 -17.64
C ASP A 56 -2.08 -1.19 -17.00
N VAL A 57 -3.25 -1.83 -16.92
CA VAL A 57 -3.40 -3.19 -16.36
C VAL A 57 -3.57 -4.27 -17.42
N TRP A 58 -3.72 -3.89 -18.70
CA TRP A 58 -4.04 -4.82 -19.79
C TRP A 58 -2.87 -5.09 -20.74
N ASP A 59 -1.87 -4.21 -20.79
CA ASP A 59 -0.68 -4.33 -21.64
C ASP A 59 0.61 -4.74 -20.89
#